data_AF-E1ZF10-F1
#
_entry.id   AF-E1ZF10-F1
#
_cell.length_a   1.000
_cell.length_b   1.000
_cell.length_c   1.000
_cell.angle_alpha   90.00
_cell.angle_beta   90.00
_cell.angle_gamma   90.00
#
_symmetry.space_group_name_H-M   'P 1'
#
loop_
_entity.id
_entity.type
_entity.pdbx_description
1 polymer ?
#
loop_
_entity_poly.entity_id
_entity_poly.type
_entity_poly.pdbx_seq_one_letter_code
_entity_poly.pdbx_strand_id
1 'polypeptide(L)'
;MATPVPSELHLAVHERDASALAALLASLSLAAMLGHSAVLGALLDAGAVPNPACARRALHPLAAAATSVHRSWGSGSSSEAMVSEQTAVEMCQRLLAAGADVVAACCPPHHSWPGVWLVCLESRAIQRLLLAALQQRACGVPGTFWPTFQQCSALLLLAAQADDARAYRHFAAALPTASLPSQYAALADEVVATACSGSGQRQVLRCMAEMAAAAAAGGEEAGDAQVLGPGAAAPAVAPAAAAAAAAGQLAPCVGVVLEAALAGAAQEGQAGEVALLLSAGVPATAAAVRGAVVGGQLEVLAQLLPRVAPAGLLPAQPAPGVVWAVPSGWRAASQYPCPLHTLLAVHAKEEQEALHPRSLAIAEALAAAGLRPAVYRGVVVHVEGEEGPRRVPSFDPARHDPSLQAHVRGGGRYLWLAATRPAWSRSQHRSFPPAFHTAARTLLLAAHRAHAPGGSGTAGSRTPCSPASAPPVPPALGCLPEHVLDEILHLAAYPLSAWAAVA
;
A
#
# COMPACT_ATOMS: atom_id res chain seq x y z
N MET A 1 -17.97 15.62 -44.56
CA MET A 1 -17.38 15.26 -45.86
C MET A 1 -15.97 14.75 -45.58
N ALA A 2 -15.77 13.44 -45.62
CA ALA A 2 -14.47 12.83 -45.33
C ALA A 2 -13.55 13.04 -46.54
N THR A 3 -12.39 13.66 -46.32
CA THR A 3 -11.33 13.74 -47.33
C THR A 3 -10.76 12.34 -47.57
N PRO A 4 -10.55 11.91 -48.82
CA PRO A 4 -9.99 10.61 -49.11
C PRO A 4 -8.58 10.50 -48.49
N VAL A 5 -8.32 9.38 -47.83
CA VAL A 5 -7.01 9.05 -47.25
C VAL A 5 -5.98 9.03 -48.39
N PRO A 6 -4.81 9.68 -48.24
CA PRO A 6 -3.82 9.78 -49.30
C PRO A 6 -3.26 8.42 -49.70
N SER A 7 -3.17 8.17 -51.00
CA SER A 7 -2.71 6.91 -51.62
C SER A 7 -1.30 6.47 -51.21
N GLU A 8 -0.51 7.36 -50.61
CA GLU A 8 0.83 7.08 -50.07
C GLU A 8 0.81 6.07 -48.90
N LEU A 9 -0.29 6.02 -48.14
CA LEU A 9 -0.44 5.12 -46.99
C LEU A 9 -0.57 3.66 -47.43
N HIS A 10 -1.21 3.41 -48.58
CA HIS A 10 -1.30 2.06 -49.18
C HIS A 10 0.04 1.57 -49.74
N LEU A 11 0.89 2.48 -50.22
CA LEU A 11 2.20 2.15 -50.79
C LEU A 11 3.22 1.78 -49.68
N ALA A 12 3.21 2.51 -48.56
CA ALA A 12 4.07 2.23 -47.41
C ALA A 12 3.77 0.88 -46.72
N VAL A 13 2.50 0.47 -46.67
CA VAL A 13 2.10 -0.86 -46.16
C VAL A 13 2.63 -1.98 -47.06
N HIS A 14 2.73 -1.73 -48.36
CA HIS A 14 3.18 -2.72 -49.33
C HIS A 14 4.72 -2.84 -49.37
N GLU A 15 5.46 -1.78 -49.05
CA GLU A 15 6.92 -1.73 -49.08
C GLU A 15 7.62 -2.19 -47.79
N ARG A 16 6.87 -2.53 -46.73
CA ARG A 16 7.41 -2.97 -45.42
C ARG A 16 8.42 -1.97 -44.81
N ASP A 17 8.21 -0.67 -44.98
CA ASP A 17 9.01 0.32 -44.26
C ASP A 17 8.68 0.27 -42.76
N ALA A 18 9.63 -0.23 -41.97
CA ALA A 18 9.49 -0.39 -40.53
C ALA A 18 9.24 0.95 -39.80
N SER A 19 9.68 2.07 -40.38
CA SER A 19 9.51 3.41 -39.79
C SER A 19 8.07 3.94 -39.96
N ALA A 20 7.49 3.77 -41.15
CA ALA A 20 6.10 4.12 -41.44
C ALA A 20 5.12 3.24 -40.65
N LEU A 21 5.42 1.93 -40.52
CA LEU A 21 4.67 1.04 -39.65
C LEU A 21 4.74 1.51 -38.19
N ALA A 22 5.93 1.79 -37.65
CA ALA A 22 6.07 2.27 -36.27
C ALA A 22 5.28 3.58 -36.01
N ALA A 23 5.25 4.50 -36.98
CA ALA A 23 4.47 5.73 -36.89
C ALA A 23 2.96 5.46 -36.86
N LEU A 24 2.45 4.57 -37.71
CA LEU A 24 1.04 4.17 -37.72
C LEU A 24 0.63 3.44 -36.43
N LEU A 25 1.50 2.59 -35.89
CA LEU A 25 1.27 1.88 -34.62
C LEU A 25 1.21 2.84 -33.42
N ALA A 26 2.11 3.83 -33.40
CA ALA A 26 2.08 4.91 -32.42
C ALA A 26 0.79 5.74 -32.56
N SER A 27 0.34 5.99 -33.80
CA SER A 27 -0.86 6.76 -34.10
C SER A 27 -2.15 6.09 -33.61
N LEU A 28 -2.30 4.77 -33.78
CA LEU A 28 -3.48 4.04 -33.32
C LEU A 28 -3.59 4.04 -31.80
N SER A 29 -2.46 3.81 -31.11
CA SER A 29 -2.40 3.80 -29.64
C SER A 29 -2.63 5.19 -29.05
N LEU A 30 -2.12 6.23 -29.71
CA LEU A 30 -2.31 7.62 -29.32
C LEU A 30 -3.75 8.09 -29.57
N ALA A 31 -4.37 7.71 -30.70
CA ALA A 31 -5.79 8.00 -30.96
C ALA A 31 -6.70 7.35 -29.92
N ALA A 32 -6.42 6.09 -29.53
CA ALA A 32 -7.10 5.39 -28.45
C ALA A 32 -6.95 6.11 -27.11
N MET A 33 -5.71 6.48 -26.74
CA MET A 33 -5.39 7.16 -25.49
C MET A 33 -6.07 8.53 -25.37
N LEU A 34 -6.15 9.28 -26.48
CA LEU A 34 -6.77 10.61 -26.51
C LEU A 34 -8.30 10.57 -26.67
N GLY A 35 -8.92 9.40 -26.80
CA GLY A 35 -10.37 9.30 -26.96
C GLY A 35 -10.90 9.65 -28.33
N HIS A 36 -10.05 9.70 -29.36
CA HIS A 36 -10.45 10.08 -30.71
C HIS A 36 -11.09 8.89 -31.45
N SER A 37 -12.29 8.47 -31.04
CA SER A 37 -12.96 7.27 -31.57
C SER A 37 -13.15 7.29 -33.10
N ALA A 38 -13.42 8.46 -33.68
CA ALA A 38 -13.54 8.64 -35.13
C ALA A 38 -12.21 8.43 -35.86
N VAL A 39 -11.11 8.96 -35.33
CA VAL A 39 -9.76 8.78 -35.89
C VAL A 39 -9.32 7.33 -35.77
N LEU A 40 -9.57 6.72 -34.60
CA LEU A 40 -9.31 5.31 -34.37
C LEU A 40 -10.07 4.43 -35.38
N GLY A 41 -11.35 4.72 -35.64
CA GLY A 41 -12.14 4.06 -36.69
C GLY A 41 -11.51 4.21 -38.08
N ALA A 42 -11.20 5.43 -38.49
CA ALA A 42 -10.59 5.69 -39.80
C ALA A 42 -9.23 4.99 -39.97
N LEU A 43 -8.42 4.89 -38.92
CA LEU A 43 -7.15 4.15 -38.96
C LEU A 43 -7.38 2.64 -39.13
N LEU A 44 -8.37 2.07 -38.43
CA LEU A 44 -8.73 0.65 -38.59
C LEU A 44 -9.29 0.38 -39.99
N ASP A 45 -10.14 1.25 -40.51
CA ASP A 45 -10.70 1.16 -41.87
C ASP A 45 -9.60 1.28 -42.95
N ALA A 46 -8.54 2.04 -42.67
CA ALA A 46 -7.35 2.13 -43.52
C ALA A 46 -6.40 0.91 -43.41
N GLY A 47 -6.76 -0.11 -42.62
CA GLY A 47 -5.99 -1.34 -42.47
C GLY A 47 -4.92 -1.30 -41.38
N ALA A 48 -5.02 -0.39 -40.41
CA ALA A 48 -4.13 -0.41 -39.24
C ALA A 48 -4.30 -1.72 -38.46
N VAL A 49 -3.17 -2.36 -38.12
CA VAL A 49 -3.18 -3.62 -37.38
C VAL A 49 -3.54 -3.37 -35.91
N PRO A 50 -4.62 -3.98 -35.37
CA PRO A 50 -5.08 -3.73 -34.00
C PRO A 50 -4.17 -4.34 -32.92
N ASN A 51 -3.27 -5.26 -33.32
CA ASN A 51 -2.24 -5.87 -32.48
C ASN A 51 -0.84 -5.49 -32.99
N PRO A 52 -0.43 -4.22 -32.82
CA PRO A 52 0.95 -3.82 -33.10
C PRO A 52 1.92 -4.76 -32.37
N ALA A 53 3.03 -5.13 -33.01
CA ALA A 53 4.19 -5.53 -32.23
C ALA A 53 4.56 -4.35 -31.31
N CYS A 54 4.47 -4.52 -30.00
CA CYS A 54 4.69 -3.45 -29.04
C CYS A 54 6.07 -2.82 -29.27
N ALA A 55 6.11 -1.62 -29.89
CA ALA A 55 7.28 -0.76 -29.80
C ALA A 55 7.56 -0.54 -28.30
N ARG A 56 8.83 -0.56 -27.87
CA ARG A 56 9.30 -0.64 -26.47
C ARG A 56 8.64 0.31 -25.44
N ARG A 57 7.80 1.26 -25.86
CA ARG A 57 7.10 2.24 -25.01
C ARG A 57 5.63 2.52 -25.38
N ALA A 58 5.10 1.92 -26.44
CA ALA A 58 3.71 2.14 -26.82
C ALA A 58 2.80 1.17 -26.06
N LEU A 59 1.79 1.72 -25.38
CA LEU A 59 0.68 0.92 -24.84
C LEU A 59 -0.04 0.22 -25.98
N HIS A 60 -0.49 -1.01 -25.73
CA HIS A 60 -1.37 -1.70 -26.68
C HIS A 60 -2.62 -0.84 -26.94
N PRO A 61 -3.09 -0.66 -28.19
CA PRO A 61 -4.24 0.20 -28.49
C PRO A 61 -5.47 -0.11 -27.63
N LEU A 62 -5.75 -1.39 -27.39
CA LEU A 62 -6.84 -1.82 -26.51
C LEU A 62 -6.63 -1.40 -25.05
N ALA A 63 -5.41 -1.53 -24.52
CA ALA A 63 -5.11 -1.06 -23.17
C ALA A 63 -5.17 0.47 -23.08
N ALA A 64 -4.73 1.18 -24.12
CA ALA A 64 -4.81 2.63 -24.21
C ALA A 64 -6.26 3.13 -24.22
N ALA A 65 -7.15 2.49 -25.00
CA ALA A 65 -8.58 2.80 -25.03
C ALA A 65 -9.26 2.49 -23.69
N ALA A 66 -8.93 1.35 -23.07
CA ALA A 66 -9.51 0.95 -21.79
C ALA A 66 -9.09 1.89 -20.65
N THR A 67 -7.85 2.36 -20.68
CA THR A 67 -7.31 3.25 -19.63
C THR A 67 -7.60 4.73 -19.87
N SER A 68 -8.12 5.14 -21.03
CA SER A 68 -8.39 6.55 -21.34
C SER A 68 -9.50 7.18 -20.50
N VAL A 69 -10.36 6.36 -19.87
CA VAL A 69 -11.37 6.82 -18.89
C VAL A 69 -10.71 7.26 -17.58
N HIS A 70 -9.58 6.66 -17.23
CA HIS A 70 -8.89 6.89 -15.96
C HIS A 70 -7.79 7.93 -16.13
N ARG A 71 -7.86 9.04 -15.38
CA ARG A 71 -6.85 10.09 -15.48
C ARG A 71 -5.57 9.67 -14.77
N SER A 72 -4.50 9.58 -15.58
CA SER A 72 -3.07 9.52 -15.25
C SER A 72 -2.64 8.68 -14.04
N TRP A 73 -1.70 7.76 -14.28
CA TRP A 73 -0.82 7.16 -13.26
C TRP A 73 0.12 8.19 -12.57
N GLY A 74 -0.26 9.47 -12.48
CA GLY A 74 0.55 10.51 -11.85
C GLY A 74 -0.14 11.85 -11.68
N SER A 75 -0.13 12.33 -10.42
CA SER A 75 -0.46 13.68 -9.93
C SER A 75 -1.92 13.91 -9.51
N GLY A 76 -2.13 14.01 -8.19
CA GLY A 76 -3.42 14.22 -7.52
C GLY A 76 -3.99 15.64 -7.65
N SER A 77 -4.08 16.15 -8.87
CA SER A 77 -4.90 17.31 -9.19
C SER A 77 -6.30 16.82 -9.57
N SER A 78 -7.34 17.36 -8.95
CA SER A 78 -8.74 17.10 -9.30
C SER A 78 -8.96 17.47 -10.76
N SER A 79 -9.09 16.46 -11.60
CA SER A 79 -9.07 16.69 -13.03
C SER A 79 -10.05 15.68 -13.65
N GLU A 80 -11.06 16.20 -14.37
CA GLU A 80 -12.07 15.54 -15.22
C GLU A 80 -11.55 14.38 -16.12
N ALA A 81 -12.35 13.34 -16.35
CA ALA A 81 -11.97 12.28 -17.28
C ALA A 81 -11.62 12.84 -18.68
N MET A 82 -10.55 12.33 -19.32
CA MET A 82 -10.20 12.77 -20.69
C MET A 82 -11.25 12.35 -21.72
N VAL A 83 -11.94 11.25 -21.43
CA VAL A 83 -12.87 10.59 -22.35
C VAL A 83 -14.05 10.06 -21.55
N SER A 84 -15.27 10.17 -22.09
CA SER A 84 -16.44 9.56 -21.47
C SER A 84 -16.31 8.03 -21.44
N GLU A 85 -16.88 7.39 -20.41
CA GLU A 85 -16.90 5.92 -20.33
C GLU A 85 -17.50 5.29 -21.59
N GLN A 86 -18.58 5.87 -22.12
CA GLN A 86 -19.25 5.40 -23.33
C GLN A 86 -18.32 5.43 -24.56
N THR A 87 -17.54 6.50 -24.73
CA THR A 87 -16.57 6.61 -25.84
C THR A 87 -15.46 5.57 -25.71
N ALA A 88 -14.97 5.32 -24.50
CA ALA A 88 -13.95 4.29 -24.28
C ALA A 88 -14.47 2.87 -24.53
N VAL A 89 -15.72 2.57 -24.11
CA VAL A 89 -16.40 1.31 -24.45
C VAL A 89 -16.51 1.15 -25.97
N GLU A 90 -16.92 2.20 -26.69
CA GLU A 90 -17.02 2.18 -28.16
C GLU A 90 -15.66 1.90 -28.82
N MET A 91 -14.59 2.58 -28.36
CA MET A 91 -13.24 2.34 -28.87
C MET A 91 -12.79 0.90 -28.62
N CYS A 92 -13.02 0.36 -27.42
CA CYS A 92 -12.68 -1.02 -27.11
C CYS A 92 -13.47 -2.01 -27.98
N GLN A 93 -14.77 -1.78 -28.20
CA GLN A 93 -15.60 -2.59 -29.09
C GLN A 93 -15.05 -2.61 -30.52
N ARG A 94 -14.68 -1.44 -31.07
CA ARG A 94 -14.12 -1.34 -32.42
C ARG A 94 -12.79 -2.07 -32.53
N LEU A 95 -11.90 -1.92 -31.55
CA LEU A 95 -10.62 -2.61 -31.53
C LEU A 95 -10.80 -4.13 -31.45
N LEU A 96 -11.69 -4.62 -30.58
CA LEU A 96 -12.01 -6.05 -30.49
C LEU A 96 -12.62 -6.58 -31.78
N ALA A 97 -13.54 -5.85 -32.40
CA ALA A 97 -14.15 -6.21 -33.68
C ALA A 97 -13.12 -6.26 -34.82
N ALA A 98 -12.09 -5.40 -34.78
CA ALA A 98 -10.97 -5.45 -35.71
C ALA A 98 -10.01 -6.63 -35.44
N GLY A 99 -10.17 -7.35 -34.33
CA GLY A 99 -9.35 -8.50 -33.96
C GLY A 99 -8.27 -8.20 -32.93
N ALA A 100 -8.39 -7.12 -32.14
CA ALA A 100 -7.48 -6.87 -31.03
C ALA A 100 -7.46 -8.05 -30.04
N ASP A 101 -6.25 -8.45 -29.65
CA ASP A 101 -5.97 -9.56 -28.76
C ASP A 101 -5.86 -9.03 -27.33
N VAL A 102 -6.86 -9.35 -26.52
CA VAL A 102 -6.87 -8.99 -25.10
C VAL A 102 -5.67 -9.57 -24.36
N VAL A 103 -5.21 -10.77 -24.73
CA VAL A 103 -4.05 -11.42 -24.09
C VAL A 103 -2.77 -10.65 -24.40
N ALA A 104 -2.59 -10.22 -25.65
CA ALA A 104 -1.47 -9.38 -26.05
C ALA A 104 -1.49 -8.03 -25.32
N ALA A 105 -2.69 -7.46 -25.11
CA ALA A 105 -2.86 -6.26 -24.30
C ALA A 105 -2.52 -6.47 -22.81
N CYS A 106 -2.72 -7.68 -22.28
CA CYS A 106 -2.40 -8.05 -20.89
C CYS A 106 -0.91 -8.26 -20.63
N CYS A 107 -0.12 -8.58 -21.66
CA CYS A 107 1.27 -9.03 -21.52
C CYS A 107 2.29 -8.11 -22.23
N PRO A 108 2.35 -6.80 -21.92
CA PRO A 108 3.40 -5.95 -22.46
C PRO A 108 4.77 -6.47 -21.99
N PRO A 109 5.79 -6.54 -22.88
CA PRO A 109 7.05 -7.26 -22.65
C PRO A 109 7.95 -6.69 -21.53
N HIS A 110 7.56 -5.60 -20.85
CA HIS A 110 8.39 -4.88 -19.89
C HIS A 110 7.71 -4.56 -18.55
N HIS A 111 6.44 -4.94 -18.34
CA HIS A 111 5.81 -4.79 -17.03
C HIS A 111 6.00 -6.08 -16.23
N SER A 112 6.49 -5.93 -15.00
CA SER A 112 6.80 -7.05 -14.10
C SER A 112 5.56 -7.88 -13.73
N TRP A 113 4.35 -7.38 -14.00
CA TRP A 113 3.09 -8.03 -13.67
C TRP A 113 2.09 -7.92 -14.84
N PRO A 114 1.91 -9.00 -15.63
CA PRO A 114 0.88 -9.06 -16.68
C PRO A 114 -0.51 -8.87 -16.07
N GLY A 115 -1.33 -8.00 -16.64
CA GLY A 115 -2.75 -7.85 -16.28
C GLY A 115 -3.09 -6.94 -15.08
N VAL A 116 -2.13 -6.32 -14.39
CA VAL A 116 -2.45 -5.39 -13.27
C VAL A 116 -3.33 -4.23 -13.73
N TRP A 117 -3.11 -3.73 -14.95
CA TRP A 117 -3.91 -2.62 -15.48
C TRP A 117 -5.39 -2.97 -15.64
N LEU A 118 -5.75 -4.24 -15.87
CA LEU A 118 -7.14 -4.68 -15.95
C LEU A 118 -7.85 -4.53 -14.59
N VAL A 119 -7.15 -4.92 -13.51
CA VAL A 119 -7.66 -4.84 -12.13
C VAL A 119 -7.76 -3.38 -11.66
N CYS A 120 -7.00 -2.49 -12.29
CA CYS A 120 -7.04 -1.04 -12.04
C CYS A 120 -8.07 -0.29 -12.89
N LEU A 121 -8.82 -0.97 -13.77
CA LEU A 121 -9.93 -0.33 -14.49
C LEU A 121 -11.08 -0.08 -13.50
N GLU A 122 -11.60 1.15 -13.44
CA GLU A 122 -12.76 1.47 -12.60
C GLU A 122 -14.08 1.29 -13.38
N SER A 123 -14.03 1.30 -14.71
CA SER A 123 -15.21 1.08 -15.56
C SER A 123 -15.60 -0.40 -15.62
N ARG A 124 -16.69 -0.75 -14.94
CA ARG A 124 -17.28 -2.11 -15.01
C ARG A 124 -17.69 -2.49 -16.43
N ALA A 125 -18.14 -1.53 -17.24
CA ALA A 125 -18.54 -1.79 -18.62
C ALA A 125 -17.35 -2.27 -19.47
N ILE A 126 -16.20 -1.60 -19.34
CA ILE A 126 -14.97 -2.00 -20.03
C ILE A 126 -14.46 -3.34 -19.50
N GLN A 127 -14.47 -3.56 -18.18
CA GLN A 127 -14.07 -4.85 -17.60
C GLN A 127 -14.91 -6.02 -18.14
N ARG A 128 -16.25 -5.89 -18.15
CA ARG A 128 -17.17 -6.91 -18.70
C ARG A 128 -16.90 -7.19 -20.16
N LEU A 129 -16.66 -6.14 -20.95
CA LEU A 129 -16.36 -6.26 -22.37
C LEU A 129 -15.05 -7.04 -22.61
N LEU A 130 -13.98 -6.72 -21.88
CA LEU A 130 -12.70 -7.39 -22.00
C LEU A 130 -12.78 -8.85 -21.52
N LEU A 131 -13.50 -9.12 -20.43
CA LEU A 131 -13.78 -10.48 -19.94
C LEU A 131 -14.54 -11.31 -20.97
N ALA A 132 -15.59 -10.76 -21.59
CA ALA A 132 -16.36 -11.46 -22.61
C ALA A 132 -15.48 -11.83 -23.82
N ALA A 133 -14.60 -10.93 -24.26
CA ALA A 133 -13.66 -11.21 -25.34
C ALA A 133 -12.63 -12.29 -24.97
N LEU A 134 -12.13 -12.27 -23.73
CA LEU A 134 -11.23 -13.31 -23.22
C LEU A 134 -11.91 -14.68 -23.15
N GLN A 135 -13.17 -14.74 -22.68
CA GLN A 135 -13.95 -15.97 -22.64
C GLN A 135 -14.21 -16.53 -24.05
N GLN A 136 -14.60 -15.68 -24.99
CA GLN A 136 -14.84 -16.09 -26.39
C GLN A 136 -13.59 -16.73 -26.98
N ARG A 137 -12.42 -16.15 -26.70
CA ARG A 137 -11.13 -16.69 -27.15
C ARG A 137 -10.75 -18.00 -26.46
N ALA A 138 -10.97 -18.09 -25.14
CA ALA A 138 -10.71 -19.31 -24.37
C ALA A 138 -11.59 -20.49 -24.84
N CYS A 139 -12.84 -20.23 -25.20
CA CYS A 139 -13.77 -21.25 -25.71
C CYS A 139 -13.52 -21.63 -27.18
N GLY A 140 -12.97 -20.72 -27.99
CA GLY A 140 -12.90 -20.87 -29.44
C GLY A 140 -11.79 -21.79 -29.95
N VAL A 141 -10.71 -21.98 -29.18
CA VAL A 141 -9.57 -22.80 -29.61
C VAL A 141 -9.12 -23.73 -28.48
N PRO A 142 -9.59 -24.99 -28.45
CA PRO A 142 -9.16 -25.94 -27.44
C PRO A 142 -7.64 -26.17 -27.54
N GLY A 143 -6.93 -25.88 -26.44
CA GLY A 143 -5.50 -26.20 -26.26
C GLY A 143 -4.49 -25.09 -26.54
N THR A 144 -4.89 -23.91 -27.07
CA THR A 144 -3.91 -22.85 -27.40
C THR A 144 -3.76 -21.76 -26.35
N PHE A 145 -4.65 -21.70 -25.36
CA PHE A 145 -4.58 -20.69 -24.31
C PHE A 145 -5.01 -21.28 -22.97
N TRP A 146 -4.03 -21.74 -22.19
CA TRP A 146 -4.21 -21.92 -20.76
C TRP A 146 -3.55 -20.72 -20.09
N PRO A 147 -4.32 -19.87 -19.39
CA PRO A 147 -3.71 -18.76 -18.68
C PRO A 147 -2.73 -19.31 -17.65
N THR A 148 -1.59 -18.65 -17.47
CA THR A 148 -0.73 -18.95 -16.32
C THR A 148 -1.54 -18.75 -15.04
N PHE A 149 -1.14 -19.37 -13.93
CA PHE A 149 -1.80 -19.17 -12.65
C PHE A 149 -2.03 -17.68 -12.32
N GLN A 150 -1.02 -16.84 -12.57
CA GLN A 150 -1.09 -15.39 -12.41
C GLN A 150 -2.18 -14.75 -13.29
N GLN A 151 -2.30 -15.19 -14.55
CA GLN A 151 -3.36 -14.73 -15.44
C GLN A 151 -4.74 -15.21 -14.97
N CYS A 152 -4.89 -16.46 -14.52
CA CYS A 152 -6.15 -16.94 -13.94
C CYS A 152 -6.56 -16.13 -12.69
N SER A 153 -5.62 -15.84 -11.78
CA SER A 153 -5.90 -15.02 -10.60
C SER A 153 -6.31 -13.58 -10.97
N ALA A 154 -5.63 -12.96 -11.93
CA ALA A 154 -6.02 -11.63 -12.43
C ALA A 154 -7.40 -11.65 -13.09
N LEU A 155 -7.72 -12.70 -13.85
CA LEU A 155 -9.02 -12.87 -14.51
C LEU A 155 -10.16 -13.13 -13.52
N LEU A 156 -9.89 -13.84 -12.43
CA LEU A 156 -10.84 -14.02 -11.33
C LEU A 156 -11.12 -12.71 -10.61
N LEU A 157 -10.08 -11.95 -10.26
CA LEU A 157 -10.23 -10.63 -9.65
C LEU A 157 -11.00 -9.69 -10.56
N LEU A 158 -10.69 -9.69 -11.86
CA LEU A 158 -11.40 -8.90 -12.85
C LEU A 158 -12.87 -9.31 -12.97
N ALA A 159 -13.16 -10.61 -13.02
CA ALA A 159 -14.53 -11.13 -13.08
C ALA A 159 -15.34 -10.76 -11.82
N ALA A 160 -14.70 -10.77 -10.66
CA ALA A 160 -15.31 -10.30 -9.41
C ALA A 160 -15.58 -8.79 -9.42
N GLN A 161 -14.62 -7.96 -9.86
CA GLN A 161 -14.80 -6.51 -9.96
C GLN A 161 -15.88 -6.12 -10.97
N ALA A 162 -15.94 -6.85 -12.08
CA ALA A 162 -16.92 -6.68 -13.14
C ALA A 162 -18.32 -7.19 -12.76
N ASP A 163 -18.47 -7.87 -11.63
CA ASP A 163 -19.73 -8.49 -11.22
C ASP A 163 -20.25 -9.47 -12.30
N ASP A 164 -19.33 -10.28 -12.86
CA ASP A 164 -19.61 -11.29 -13.90
C ASP A 164 -19.41 -12.71 -13.34
N ALA A 165 -20.50 -13.23 -12.76
CA ALA A 165 -20.58 -14.56 -12.16
C ALA A 165 -20.19 -15.69 -13.12
N ARG A 166 -20.43 -15.51 -14.42
CA ARG A 166 -20.17 -16.52 -15.43
C ARG A 166 -18.70 -16.55 -15.78
N ALA A 167 -18.08 -15.38 -15.94
CA ALA A 167 -16.63 -15.26 -16.10
C ALA A 167 -15.88 -15.79 -14.90
N TYR A 168 -16.35 -15.46 -13.70
CA TYR A 168 -15.73 -15.95 -12.48
C TYR A 168 -15.74 -17.49 -12.43
N ARG A 169 -16.91 -18.11 -12.61
CA ARG A 169 -17.03 -19.59 -12.65
C ARG A 169 -16.19 -20.22 -13.75
N HIS A 170 -16.16 -19.63 -14.93
CA HIS A 170 -15.39 -20.15 -16.05
C HIS A 170 -13.88 -20.15 -15.74
N PHE A 171 -13.34 -19.02 -15.24
CA PHE A 171 -11.93 -18.93 -14.88
C PHE A 171 -11.58 -19.70 -13.60
N ALA A 172 -12.53 -19.85 -12.67
CA ALA A 172 -12.38 -20.70 -11.50
C ALA A 172 -12.29 -22.18 -11.87
N ALA A 173 -13.09 -22.62 -12.87
CA ALA A 173 -13.03 -23.97 -13.40
C ALA A 173 -11.80 -24.22 -14.29
N ALA A 174 -11.26 -23.15 -14.91
CA ALA A 174 -10.06 -23.19 -15.74
C ALA A 174 -8.75 -23.02 -14.94
N LEU A 175 -8.82 -22.63 -13.66
CA LEU A 175 -7.71 -22.80 -12.74
C LEU A 175 -7.33 -24.30 -12.77
N PRO A 176 -6.05 -24.64 -12.98
CA PRO A 176 -5.63 -26.02 -13.15
C PRO A 176 -6.23 -26.93 -12.06
N THR A 177 -7.21 -27.75 -12.43
CA THR A 177 -8.01 -28.60 -11.53
C THR A 177 -7.23 -29.79 -10.99
N ALA A 178 -5.96 -29.96 -11.39
CA ALA A 178 -5.08 -31.01 -10.88
C ALA A 178 -4.64 -30.79 -9.41
N SER A 179 -5.06 -29.70 -8.75
CA SER A 179 -4.54 -29.34 -7.42
C SER A 179 -5.53 -28.69 -6.44
N LEU A 180 -6.84 -28.65 -6.71
CA LEU A 180 -7.81 -28.04 -5.78
C LEU A 180 -8.83 -29.09 -5.28
N PRO A 181 -8.89 -29.40 -3.97
CA PRO A 181 -9.81 -30.40 -3.44
C PRO A 181 -11.28 -29.96 -3.51
N SER A 182 -12.19 -30.93 -3.58
CA SER A 182 -13.64 -30.78 -3.82
C SER A 182 -14.37 -29.88 -2.81
N GLN A 183 -13.81 -29.71 -1.61
CA GLN A 183 -14.33 -28.80 -0.57
C GLN A 183 -14.27 -27.31 -0.95
N TYR A 184 -13.47 -26.92 -1.94
CA TYR A 184 -13.44 -25.55 -2.46
C TYR A 184 -14.49 -25.26 -3.55
N ALA A 185 -15.18 -26.27 -4.06
CA ALA A 185 -16.22 -26.08 -5.08
C ALA A 185 -17.48 -25.41 -4.50
N ALA A 186 -17.93 -25.85 -3.32
CA ALA A 186 -19.07 -25.25 -2.62
C ALA A 186 -18.79 -23.80 -2.19
N LEU A 187 -17.54 -23.52 -1.81
CA LEU A 187 -17.11 -22.18 -1.41
C LEU A 187 -16.89 -21.25 -2.61
N ALA A 188 -16.40 -21.77 -3.74
CA ALA A 188 -16.38 -21.03 -5.01
C ALA A 188 -17.79 -20.65 -5.45
N ASP A 189 -18.79 -21.51 -5.25
CA ASP A 189 -20.20 -21.20 -5.50
C ASP A 189 -20.76 -20.13 -4.53
N GLU A 190 -20.29 -20.08 -3.29
CA GLU A 190 -20.63 -19.02 -2.31
C GLU A 190 -19.94 -17.67 -2.64
N VAL A 191 -18.67 -17.70 -3.05
CA VAL A 191 -17.97 -16.51 -3.57
C VAL A 191 -18.65 -15.98 -4.82
N VAL A 192 -19.13 -16.87 -5.70
CA VAL A 192 -19.93 -16.53 -6.89
C VAL A 192 -21.26 -15.90 -6.50
N ALA A 193 -21.99 -16.48 -5.55
CA ALA A 193 -23.26 -15.92 -5.07
C ALA A 193 -23.09 -14.52 -4.47
N THR A 194 -21.92 -14.24 -3.88
CA THR A 194 -21.70 -13.00 -3.15
C THR A 194 -20.99 -11.91 -3.97
N ALA A 195 -20.14 -12.28 -4.93
CA ALA A 195 -19.61 -11.36 -5.94
C ALA A 195 -20.75 -10.70 -6.75
N CYS A 196 -21.84 -11.43 -7.00
CA CYS A 196 -23.07 -10.99 -7.69
C CYS A 196 -23.87 -9.87 -6.99
N SER A 197 -23.49 -9.47 -5.76
CA SER A 197 -24.29 -8.58 -4.89
C SER A 197 -23.80 -7.12 -4.81
N GLY A 198 -22.83 -6.73 -5.64
CA GLY A 198 -22.41 -5.33 -5.79
C GLY A 198 -21.38 -4.80 -4.75
N SER A 199 -21.04 -5.59 -3.73
CA SER A 199 -19.98 -5.34 -2.73
C SER A 199 -18.65 -6.09 -3.02
N GLY A 200 -18.50 -6.61 -4.25
CA GLY A 200 -17.69 -7.79 -4.58
C GLY A 200 -16.23 -7.83 -4.14
N GLN A 201 -15.53 -6.70 -4.06
CA GLN A 201 -14.11 -6.70 -3.70
C GLN A 201 -13.87 -7.07 -2.23
N ARG A 202 -14.71 -6.55 -1.31
CA ARG A 202 -14.64 -6.82 0.13
C ARG A 202 -15.05 -8.24 0.47
N GLN A 203 -16.05 -8.76 -0.23
CA GLN A 203 -16.52 -10.11 0.03
C GLN A 203 -15.59 -11.18 -0.56
N VAL A 204 -14.98 -10.91 -1.73
CA VAL A 204 -13.98 -11.83 -2.31
C VAL A 204 -12.73 -11.91 -1.44
N LEU A 205 -12.25 -10.77 -0.92
CA LEU A 205 -11.13 -10.76 0.04
C LEU A 205 -11.50 -11.47 1.36
N ARG A 206 -12.72 -11.26 1.86
CA ARG A 206 -13.26 -12.00 3.01
C ARG A 206 -13.31 -13.51 2.76
N CYS A 207 -13.87 -13.95 1.65
CA CYS A 207 -13.96 -15.37 1.32
C CYS A 207 -12.57 -15.99 1.10
N MET A 208 -11.63 -15.27 0.47
CA MET A 208 -10.24 -15.71 0.35
C MET A 208 -9.55 -15.83 1.72
N ALA A 209 -9.83 -14.91 2.65
CA ALA A 209 -9.31 -14.96 4.01
C ALA A 209 -9.92 -16.12 4.82
N GLU A 210 -11.22 -16.37 4.68
CA GLU A 210 -11.92 -17.52 5.26
C GLU A 210 -11.39 -18.85 4.69
N MET A 211 -11.08 -18.91 3.39
CA MET A 211 -10.41 -20.06 2.75
C MET A 211 -9.03 -20.34 3.33
N ALA A 212 -8.23 -19.28 3.54
CA ALA A 212 -6.89 -19.40 4.10
C ALA A 212 -6.93 -19.87 5.56
N ALA A 213 -7.87 -19.34 6.35
CA ALA A 213 -8.08 -19.75 7.74
C ALA A 213 -8.53 -21.21 7.85
N ALA A 214 -9.47 -21.65 7.01
CA ALA A 214 -9.91 -23.05 6.98
C ALA A 214 -8.79 -24.00 6.53
N ALA A 215 -7.94 -23.59 5.58
CA ALA A 215 -6.79 -24.36 5.13
C ALA A 215 -5.73 -24.52 6.25
N ALA A 216 -5.52 -23.47 7.06
CA ALA A 216 -4.60 -23.51 8.19
C ALA A 216 -5.11 -24.43 9.32
N ALA A 217 -6.41 -24.40 9.61
CA ALA A 217 -7.03 -25.24 10.64
C ALA A 217 -7.05 -26.74 10.28
N GLY A 218 -7.24 -27.07 9.00
CA GLY A 218 -7.25 -28.46 8.53
C GLY A 218 -5.88 -29.17 8.51
N GLY A 219 -4.78 -28.45 8.76
CA GLY A 219 -3.43 -29.02 8.78
C GLY A 219 -3.04 -29.73 10.09
N GLU A 220 -3.70 -29.42 11.22
CA GLU A 220 -3.33 -29.97 12.53
C GLU A 220 -4.00 -31.32 12.85
N GLU A 221 -5.17 -31.64 12.28
CA GLU A 221 -5.89 -32.89 12.61
C GLU A 221 -5.34 -34.15 11.91
N ALA A 222 -4.37 -34.02 10.99
CA ALA A 222 -3.81 -35.16 10.27
C ALA A 222 -2.68 -35.90 11.03
N GLY A 223 -2.35 -35.48 12.26
CA GLY A 223 -1.19 -35.97 13.03
C GLY A 223 -1.39 -37.19 13.95
N ASP A 224 -2.62 -37.50 14.37
CA ASP A 224 -2.84 -38.40 15.53
C ASP A 224 -3.55 -39.74 15.23
N ALA A 225 -3.64 -40.16 13.96
CA ALA A 225 -4.15 -41.49 13.63
C ALA A 225 -3.03 -42.55 13.64
N GLN A 226 -2.57 -42.95 14.84
CA GLN A 226 -1.70 -44.12 15.01
C GLN A 226 -2.51 -45.39 15.37
N VAL A 227 -2.23 -46.44 14.60
CA VAL A 227 -2.26 -47.89 14.92
C VAL A 227 -3.61 -48.53 15.25
N LEU A 228 -4.17 -49.28 14.28
CA LEU A 228 -4.74 -50.61 14.52
C LEU A 228 -4.74 -51.45 13.21
N GLY A 229 -3.96 -52.53 13.20
CA GLY A 229 -4.24 -53.79 12.47
C GLY A 229 -3.69 -53.98 11.03
N PRO A 230 -2.95 -55.08 10.72
CA PRO A 230 -2.53 -55.40 9.37
C PRO A 230 -3.56 -56.30 8.67
N GLY A 231 -3.96 -55.96 7.45
CA GLY A 231 -4.76 -56.87 6.61
C GLY A 231 -5.24 -56.28 5.30
N ALA A 232 -4.65 -56.80 4.21
CA ALA A 232 -5.12 -56.80 2.81
C ALA A 232 -4.92 -55.54 1.94
N ALA A 233 -4.35 -55.80 0.76
CA ALA A 233 -3.90 -54.90 -0.28
C ALA A 233 -4.99 -54.08 -0.99
N ALA A 234 -4.71 -52.78 -1.21
CA ALA A 234 -5.00 -52.01 -2.43
C ALA A 234 -4.23 -50.66 -2.39
N PRO A 235 -3.59 -50.19 -3.48
CA PRO A 235 -2.89 -48.92 -3.49
C PRO A 235 -3.88 -47.78 -3.78
N ALA A 236 -4.46 -47.20 -2.73
CA ALA A 236 -5.31 -46.00 -2.83
C ALA A 236 -4.97 -44.99 -1.73
N VAL A 237 -3.68 -44.68 -1.58
CA VAL A 237 -3.20 -43.57 -0.74
C VAL A 237 -2.43 -42.61 -1.64
N ALA A 238 -3.15 -41.71 -2.32
CA ALA A 238 -2.56 -40.64 -3.10
C ALA A 238 -3.38 -39.33 -3.26
N PRO A 239 -4.63 -39.16 -2.77
CA PRO A 239 -5.30 -37.85 -2.90
C PRO A 239 -4.93 -36.87 -1.75
N ALA A 240 -4.70 -37.35 -0.53
CA ALA A 240 -4.44 -36.48 0.63
C ALA A 240 -3.04 -35.85 0.62
N ALA A 241 -1.99 -36.63 0.27
CA ALA A 241 -0.63 -36.10 0.16
C ALA A 241 -0.46 -35.15 -1.05
N ALA A 242 -1.15 -35.42 -2.15
CA ALA A 242 -1.18 -34.52 -3.31
C ALA A 242 -1.97 -33.24 -3.02
N ALA A 243 -3.06 -33.32 -2.25
CA ALA A 243 -3.82 -32.15 -1.79
C ALA A 243 -3.04 -31.30 -0.78
N ALA A 244 -2.31 -31.91 0.16
CA ALA A 244 -1.42 -31.20 1.07
C ALA A 244 -0.23 -30.53 0.34
N ALA A 245 0.34 -31.21 -0.66
CA ALA A 245 1.40 -30.64 -1.50
C ALA A 245 0.89 -29.47 -2.36
N ALA A 246 -0.33 -29.58 -2.91
CA ALA A 246 -0.99 -28.51 -3.66
C ALA A 246 -1.40 -27.31 -2.79
N ALA A 247 -1.96 -27.56 -1.60
CA ALA A 247 -2.26 -26.52 -0.62
C ALA A 247 -0.97 -25.80 -0.17
N GLY A 248 0.13 -26.54 0.01
CA GLY A 248 1.45 -25.98 0.26
C GLY A 248 2.00 -25.12 -0.89
N GLN A 249 1.66 -25.44 -2.15
CA GLN A 249 2.04 -24.64 -3.32
C GLN A 249 1.18 -23.39 -3.51
N LEU A 250 -0.09 -23.39 -3.06
CA LEU A 250 -1.02 -22.27 -3.17
C LEU A 250 -0.90 -21.25 -2.01
N ALA A 251 -0.50 -21.71 -0.83
CA ALA A 251 -0.30 -20.89 0.36
C ALA A 251 0.53 -19.61 0.13
N PRO A 252 1.68 -19.63 -0.59
CA PRO A 252 2.48 -18.41 -0.78
C PRO A 252 1.80 -17.36 -1.67
N CYS A 253 1.07 -17.76 -2.71
CA CYS A 253 0.42 -16.81 -3.61
C CYS A 253 -0.80 -16.14 -2.96
N VAL A 254 -1.61 -16.93 -2.23
CA VAL A 254 -2.74 -16.40 -1.46
C VAL A 254 -2.24 -15.46 -0.36
N GLY A 255 -1.14 -15.82 0.31
CA GLY A 255 -0.47 -14.96 1.30
C GLY A 255 -0.12 -13.59 0.73
N VAL A 256 0.56 -13.52 -0.42
CA VAL A 256 0.95 -12.25 -1.05
C VAL A 256 -0.26 -11.37 -1.41
N VAL A 257 -1.35 -11.96 -1.91
CA VAL A 257 -2.57 -11.22 -2.25
C VAL A 257 -3.25 -10.68 -0.99
N LEU A 258 -3.37 -11.50 0.06
CA LEU A 258 -3.96 -11.08 1.33
C LEU A 258 -3.11 -10.02 2.05
N GLU A 259 -1.79 -10.11 1.97
CA GLU A 259 -0.88 -9.09 2.49
C GLU A 259 -1.01 -7.76 1.73
N ALA A 260 -1.12 -7.81 0.40
CA ALA A 260 -1.36 -6.63 -0.43
C ALA A 260 -2.73 -6.01 -0.14
N ALA A 261 -3.77 -6.84 0.04
CA ALA A 261 -5.10 -6.40 0.44
C ALA A 261 -5.10 -5.74 1.82
N LEU A 262 -4.43 -6.35 2.80
CA LEU A 262 -4.24 -5.78 4.13
C LEU A 262 -3.54 -4.42 4.05
N ALA A 263 -2.52 -4.28 3.20
CA ALA A 263 -1.82 -3.01 3.01
C ALA A 263 -2.69 -1.94 2.33
N GLY A 264 -3.49 -2.31 1.33
CA GLY A 264 -4.46 -1.42 0.68
C GLY A 264 -5.53 -0.94 1.66
N ALA A 265 -6.20 -1.88 2.35
CA ALA A 265 -7.21 -1.57 3.36
C ALA A 265 -6.64 -0.69 4.48
N ALA A 266 -5.40 -0.95 4.90
CA ALA A 266 -4.72 -0.14 5.90
C ALA A 266 -4.45 1.29 5.41
N GLN A 267 -4.04 1.46 4.15
CA GLN A 267 -3.82 2.77 3.54
C GLN A 267 -5.13 3.57 3.39
N GLU A 268 -6.22 2.91 3.01
CA GLU A 268 -7.53 3.55 2.83
C GLU A 268 -8.26 3.82 4.16
N GLY A 269 -7.76 3.31 5.29
CA GLY A 269 -8.40 3.51 6.60
C GLY A 269 -9.58 2.59 6.87
N GLN A 270 -9.65 1.45 6.18
CA GLN A 270 -10.74 0.48 6.31
C GLN A 270 -10.52 -0.40 7.55
N ALA A 271 -10.70 0.19 8.74
CA ALA A 271 -10.45 -0.45 10.03
C ALA A 271 -11.18 -1.80 10.21
N GLY A 272 -12.41 -1.93 9.71
CA GLY A 272 -13.17 -3.18 9.77
C GLY A 272 -12.59 -4.31 8.90
N GLU A 273 -12.04 -3.96 7.73
CA GLU A 273 -11.42 -4.93 6.82
C GLU A 273 -10.06 -5.37 7.33
N VAL A 274 -9.27 -4.43 7.87
CA VAL A 274 -8.02 -4.74 8.57
C VAL A 274 -8.30 -5.69 9.75
N ALA A 275 -9.29 -5.41 10.59
CA ALA A 275 -9.66 -6.30 11.69
C ALA A 275 -10.05 -7.70 11.20
N LEU A 276 -10.83 -7.78 10.11
CA LEU A 276 -11.25 -9.04 9.51
C LEU A 276 -10.06 -9.84 8.99
N LEU A 277 -9.18 -9.24 8.19
CA LEU A 277 -8.00 -9.91 7.62
C LEU A 277 -7.05 -10.38 8.73
N LEU A 278 -6.82 -9.55 9.75
CA LEU A 278 -6.01 -9.95 10.90
C LEU A 278 -6.67 -11.06 11.74
N SER A 279 -8.01 -11.11 11.79
CA SER A 279 -8.75 -12.20 12.47
C SER A 279 -8.73 -13.51 11.70
N ALA A 280 -8.61 -13.44 10.37
CA ALA A 280 -8.43 -14.59 9.48
C ALA A 280 -6.99 -15.13 9.48
N GLY A 281 -6.11 -14.62 10.36
CA GLY A 281 -4.73 -15.09 10.49
C GLY A 281 -3.75 -14.48 9.49
N VAL A 282 -4.14 -13.46 8.72
CA VAL A 282 -3.19 -12.73 7.87
C VAL A 282 -2.19 -12.00 8.79
N PRO A 283 -0.87 -12.24 8.63
CA PRO A 283 0.12 -11.61 9.49
C PRO A 283 0.13 -10.10 9.25
N ALA A 284 0.25 -9.33 10.34
CA ALA A 284 0.44 -7.89 10.22
C ALA A 284 1.83 -7.63 9.62
N THR A 285 1.89 -7.05 8.43
CA THR A 285 3.15 -6.82 7.70
C THR A 285 3.66 -5.39 7.84
N ALA A 286 4.95 -5.19 7.61
CA ALA A 286 5.53 -3.85 7.51
C ALA A 286 4.89 -3.02 6.37
N ALA A 287 4.43 -3.68 5.30
CA ALA A 287 3.71 -3.03 4.21
C ALA A 287 2.37 -2.45 4.69
N ALA A 288 1.61 -3.19 5.51
CA ALA A 288 0.36 -2.70 6.08
C ALA A 288 0.57 -1.52 7.03
N VAL A 289 1.59 -1.57 7.89
CA VAL A 289 1.95 -0.44 8.76
C VAL A 289 2.34 0.79 7.93
N ARG A 290 3.14 0.62 6.86
CA ARG A 290 3.46 1.74 5.95
C ARG A 290 2.23 2.27 5.24
N GLY A 291 1.33 1.40 4.77
CA GLY A 291 0.06 1.80 4.17
C GLY A 291 -0.72 2.71 5.11
N ALA A 292 -0.93 2.26 6.35
CA ALA A 292 -1.60 3.05 7.38
C ALA A 292 -0.89 4.39 7.66
N VAL A 293 0.44 4.43 7.69
CA VAL A 293 1.21 5.68 7.80
C VAL A 293 0.97 6.62 6.62
N VAL A 294 0.99 6.11 5.39
CA VAL A 294 0.75 6.90 4.17
C VAL A 294 -0.66 7.48 4.16
N GLY A 295 -1.66 6.71 4.60
CA GLY A 295 -3.03 7.20 4.75
C GLY A 295 -3.29 8.03 6.01
N GLY A 296 -2.29 8.18 6.89
CA GLY A 296 -2.45 8.83 8.19
C GLY A 296 -3.36 8.08 9.18
N GLN A 297 -3.63 6.80 9.01
CA GLN A 297 -4.70 6.06 9.70
C GLN A 297 -4.29 5.58 11.09
N LEU A 298 -4.48 6.43 12.12
CA LEU A 298 -4.08 6.14 13.50
C LEU A 298 -4.86 4.96 14.11
N GLU A 299 -6.16 4.84 13.84
CA GLU A 299 -7.00 3.73 14.35
C GLU A 299 -6.56 2.39 13.79
N VAL A 300 -6.23 2.34 12.49
CA VAL A 300 -5.69 1.15 11.83
C VAL A 300 -4.32 0.79 12.42
N LEU A 301 -3.46 1.78 12.66
CA LEU A 301 -2.16 1.54 13.31
C LEU A 301 -2.30 0.94 14.70
N ALA A 302 -3.27 1.40 15.49
CA ALA A 302 -3.54 0.84 16.82
C ALA A 302 -3.94 -0.65 16.76
N GLN A 303 -4.54 -1.11 15.66
CA GLN A 303 -4.86 -2.53 15.45
C GLN A 303 -3.65 -3.34 14.95
N LEU A 304 -2.83 -2.75 14.07
CA LEU A 304 -1.68 -3.42 13.48
C LEU A 304 -0.53 -3.59 14.48
N LEU A 305 -0.13 -2.52 15.17
CA LEU A 305 1.09 -2.49 15.98
C LEU A 305 1.19 -3.56 17.07
N PRO A 306 0.11 -3.91 17.81
CA PRO A 306 0.17 -5.00 18.80
C PRO A 306 0.41 -6.39 18.18
N ARG A 307 0.12 -6.57 16.89
CA ARG A 307 0.21 -7.87 16.19
C ARG A 307 1.47 -8.03 15.37
N VAL A 308 2.25 -6.97 15.14
CA VAL A 308 3.49 -7.11 14.39
C VAL A 308 4.64 -7.44 15.34
N ALA A 309 5.35 -8.53 15.05
CA ALA A 309 6.61 -8.81 15.73
C ALA A 309 7.60 -7.65 15.51
N PRO A 310 8.28 -7.14 16.56
CA PRO A 310 9.23 -6.04 16.43
C PRO A 310 10.31 -6.31 15.38
N ALA A 311 10.76 -7.57 15.29
CA ALA A 311 11.73 -8.02 14.30
C ALA A 311 11.20 -7.97 12.86
N GLY A 312 9.89 -8.17 12.66
CA GLY A 312 9.24 -8.08 11.35
C GLY A 312 9.01 -6.65 10.86
N LEU A 313 9.12 -5.66 11.75
CA LEU A 313 9.05 -4.23 11.41
C LEU A 313 10.41 -3.58 11.23
N LEU A 314 11.49 -4.24 11.65
CA LEU A 314 12.82 -3.78 11.30
C LEU A 314 12.90 -3.78 9.78
N PRO A 315 13.26 -2.65 9.15
CA PRO A 315 13.30 -2.58 7.71
C PRO A 315 14.28 -3.63 7.22
N ALA A 316 13.80 -4.52 6.35
CA ALA A 316 14.67 -5.41 5.62
C ALA A 316 15.77 -4.55 4.98
N GLN A 317 17.02 -4.82 5.36
CA GLN A 317 18.14 -4.21 4.65
C GLN A 317 17.95 -4.59 3.18
N PRO A 318 18.03 -3.63 2.24
CA PRO A 318 17.91 -3.96 0.84
C PRO A 318 18.98 -5.01 0.50
N ALA A 319 18.61 -5.97 -0.34
CA ALA A 319 19.52 -7.06 -0.70
C ALA A 319 20.84 -6.49 -1.25
N PRO A 320 21.99 -7.12 -0.97
CA PRO A 320 23.28 -6.64 -1.46
C PRO A 320 23.26 -6.46 -2.99
N GLY A 321 23.67 -5.29 -3.46
CA GLY A 321 23.70 -4.98 -4.91
C GLY A 321 22.41 -4.40 -5.48
N VAL A 322 21.30 -4.36 -4.72
CA VAL A 322 20.11 -3.59 -5.12
C VAL A 322 20.43 -2.11 -4.99
N VAL A 323 20.38 -1.40 -6.12
CA VAL A 323 20.46 0.06 -6.15
C VAL A 323 19.17 0.61 -5.58
N TRP A 324 19.27 1.21 -4.41
CA TRP A 324 18.16 1.87 -3.78
C TRP A 324 18.08 3.30 -4.30
N ALA A 325 17.06 3.57 -5.13
CA ALA A 325 16.76 4.94 -5.51
C ALA A 325 16.31 5.68 -4.25
N VAL A 326 17.13 6.63 -3.79
CA VAL A 326 16.73 7.56 -2.73
C VAL A 326 15.89 8.60 -3.43
N PRO A 327 14.59 8.64 -3.17
CA PRO A 327 13.72 9.50 -3.93
C PRO A 327 13.86 10.93 -3.44
N SER A 328 14.64 11.75 -4.14
CA SER A 328 14.73 13.18 -3.81
C SER A 328 13.52 13.98 -4.28
N GLY A 329 12.45 13.32 -4.74
CA GLY A 329 11.25 13.94 -5.28
C GLY A 329 9.95 13.42 -4.69
N TRP A 330 8.89 14.21 -4.82
CA TRP A 330 7.48 13.98 -4.41
C TRP A 330 6.87 12.58 -4.61
N ARG A 331 7.46 11.68 -5.41
CA ARG A 331 7.07 10.26 -5.54
C ARG A 331 7.69 9.35 -4.46
N ALA A 332 8.39 9.94 -3.49
CA ALA A 332 9.25 9.30 -2.49
C ALA A 332 8.56 8.52 -1.37
N ALA A 333 7.38 8.98 -0.96
CA ALA A 333 6.84 8.62 0.35
C ALA A 333 6.78 7.11 0.62
N SER A 334 6.45 6.31 -0.40
CA SER A 334 6.29 4.86 -0.29
C SER A 334 7.59 4.04 -0.40
N GLN A 335 8.73 4.66 -0.73
CA GLN A 335 9.97 3.91 -1.04
C GLN A 335 10.82 3.61 0.20
N TYR A 336 10.59 4.31 1.31
CA TYR A 336 11.26 4.02 2.57
C TYR A 336 10.63 2.78 3.25
N PRO A 337 11.40 1.70 3.53
CA PRO A 337 10.87 0.52 4.17
C PRO A 337 10.56 0.75 5.66
N CYS A 338 11.25 1.70 6.30
CA CYS A 338 11.01 2.12 7.67
C CYS A 338 9.77 3.05 7.76
N PRO A 339 8.72 2.69 8.51
CA PRO A 339 7.50 3.50 8.62
C PRO A 339 7.72 4.93 9.12
N LEU A 340 8.71 5.17 9.99
CA LEU A 340 9.03 6.53 10.46
C LEU A 340 9.62 7.41 9.35
N HIS A 341 10.43 6.83 8.45
CA HIS A 341 10.94 7.57 7.28
C HIS A 341 9.85 7.79 6.24
N THR A 342 8.96 6.81 6.05
CA THR A 342 7.72 6.98 5.25
C THR A 342 6.92 8.18 5.77
N LEU A 343 6.68 8.25 7.09
CA LEU A 343 5.94 9.35 7.72
C LEU A 343 6.61 10.72 7.50
N LEU A 344 7.94 10.80 7.68
CA LEU A 344 8.69 12.04 7.42
C LEU A 344 8.59 12.47 5.95
N ALA A 345 8.66 11.53 5.02
CA ALA A 345 8.54 11.80 3.58
C ALA A 345 7.13 12.24 3.18
N VAL A 346 6.07 11.61 3.73
CA VAL A 346 4.67 12.04 3.54
C VAL A 346 4.48 13.45 4.07
N HIS A 347 4.93 13.71 5.30
CA HIS A 347 4.81 15.02 5.94
C HIS A 347 5.58 16.12 5.20
N ALA A 348 6.76 15.81 4.66
CA ALA A 348 7.53 16.74 3.82
C ALA A 348 6.81 17.03 2.51
N LYS A 349 6.29 15.99 1.85
CA LYS A 349 5.58 16.09 0.57
C LYS A 349 4.31 16.93 0.68
N GLU A 350 3.57 16.78 1.76
CA GLU A 350 2.33 17.49 2.00
C GLU A 350 2.56 18.90 2.60
N GLU A 351 3.81 19.32 2.76
CA GLU A 351 4.20 20.60 3.36
C GLU A 351 3.48 20.88 4.69
N GLN A 352 3.24 19.81 5.47
CA GLN A 352 2.54 19.90 6.73
C GLN A 352 3.31 20.77 7.73
N GLU A 353 2.57 21.45 8.60
CA GLU A 353 3.12 22.29 9.66
C GLU A 353 3.94 21.48 10.67
N ALA A 354 4.89 22.16 11.33
CA ALA A 354 5.79 21.51 12.28
C ALA A 354 5.11 20.75 13.43
N LEU A 355 3.94 21.22 13.85
CA LEU A 355 3.17 20.66 14.95
C LEU A 355 1.89 19.96 14.45
N HIS A 356 1.94 19.32 13.28
CA HIS A 356 0.77 18.59 12.77
C HIS A 356 0.36 17.44 13.72
N PRO A 357 -0.80 17.54 14.41
CA PRO A 357 -1.10 16.70 15.58
C PRO A 357 -1.24 15.22 15.21
N ARG A 358 -1.85 14.94 14.05
CA ARG A 358 -2.05 13.57 13.54
C ARG A 358 -0.71 12.89 13.23
N SER A 359 0.22 13.60 12.62
CA SER A 359 1.54 13.06 12.26
C SER A 359 2.39 12.80 13.50
N LEU A 360 2.33 13.68 14.50
CA LEU A 360 2.96 13.47 15.81
C LEU A 360 2.40 12.24 16.52
N ALA A 361 1.07 12.08 16.56
CA ALA A 361 0.43 10.91 17.17
C ALA A 361 0.84 9.60 16.50
N ILE A 362 0.96 9.60 15.16
CA ILE A 362 1.46 8.43 14.41
C ILE A 362 2.92 8.14 14.77
N ALA A 363 3.80 9.14 14.79
CA ALA A 363 5.20 8.96 15.16
C ALA A 363 5.36 8.40 16.58
N GLU A 364 4.54 8.89 17.52
CA GLU A 364 4.52 8.42 18.90
C GLU A 364 4.02 7.00 19.03
N ALA A 365 2.96 6.62 18.29
CA ALA A 365 2.47 5.25 18.26
C ALA A 365 3.53 4.28 17.72
N LEU A 366 4.20 4.65 16.62
CA LEU A 366 5.31 3.87 16.06
C LEU A 366 6.48 3.76 17.05
N ALA A 367 6.86 4.86 17.70
CA ALA A 367 7.93 4.87 18.69
C ALA A 367 7.58 4.09 19.96
N ALA A 368 6.32 4.11 20.40
CA ALA A 368 5.82 3.31 21.51
C ALA A 368 5.84 1.81 21.21
N ALA A 369 5.60 1.42 19.95
CA ALA A 369 5.80 0.06 19.46
C ALA A 369 7.28 -0.36 19.30
N GLY A 370 8.22 0.48 19.74
CA GLY A 370 9.66 0.20 19.70
C GLY A 370 10.31 0.51 18.35
N LEU A 371 9.58 1.06 17.38
CA LEU A 371 10.17 1.45 16.11
C LEU A 371 11.06 2.68 16.27
N ARG A 372 12.21 2.65 15.63
CA ARG A 372 13.18 3.74 15.62
C ARG A 372 13.57 4.07 14.17
N PRO A 373 13.97 5.32 13.88
CA PRO A 373 14.52 5.66 12.58
C PRO A 373 15.70 4.73 12.25
N ALA A 374 15.60 4.04 11.11
CA ALA A 374 16.57 3.03 10.74
C ALA A 374 17.79 3.59 10.00
N VAL A 375 18.97 3.07 10.33
CA VAL A 375 20.20 3.34 9.58
C VAL A 375 20.50 2.14 8.70
N TYR A 376 20.60 2.36 7.39
CA TYR A 376 20.84 1.31 6.40
C TYR A 376 22.34 1.15 6.20
N ARG A 377 22.85 -0.08 6.14
CA ARG A 377 24.29 -0.35 6.08
C ARG A 377 24.70 -0.95 4.74
N GLY A 378 25.79 -0.45 4.18
CA GLY A 378 26.37 -0.98 2.95
C GLY A 378 25.48 -0.86 1.71
N VAL A 379 24.54 0.07 1.71
CA VAL A 379 23.54 0.24 0.65
C VAL A 379 24.11 1.04 -0.51
N VAL A 380 23.64 0.73 -1.72
CA VAL A 380 23.90 1.55 -2.90
C VAL A 380 22.73 2.49 -3.06
N VAL A 381 22.98 3.79 -2.94
CA VAL A 381 21.96 4.83 -3.03
C VAL A 381 22.13 5.64 -4.29
N HIS A 382 21.03 5.93 -4.98
CA HIS A 382 21.00 6.92 -6.05
C HIS A 382 20.16 8.11 -5.59
N VAL A 383 20.82 9.22 -5.28
CA VAL A 383 20.16 10.48 -4.93
C VAL A 383 19.91 11.25 -6.21
N GLU A 384 18.67 11.65 -6.47
CA GLU A 384 18.31 12.50 -7.62
C GLU A 384 19.19 13.76 -7.62
N GLY A 385 19.79 14.05 -8.78
CA GLY A 385 20.74 15.16 -8.96
C GLY A 385 22.21 14.78 -8.82
N GLU A 386 22.54 13.58 -8.30
CA GLU A 386 23.92 13.07 -8.31
C GLU A 386 24.20 12.24 -9.57
N GLU A 387 25.45 12.30 -10.06
CA GLU A 387 25.93 11.53 -11.22
C GLU A 387 26.09 10.04 -10.87
N GLY A 388 24.96 9.34 -10.73
CA GLY A 388 24.89 7.89 -10.62
C GLY A 388 24.73 7.33 -9.20
N PRO A 389 24.65 6.00 -9.08
CA PRO A 389 24.50 5.32 -7.81
C PRO A 389 25.84 5.29 -7.05
N ARG A 390 25.82 5.61 -5.76
CA ARG A 390 26.98 5.55 -4.87
C ARG A 390 26.76 4.56 -3.74
N ARG A 391 27.80 3.79 -3.39
CA ARG A 391 27.75 2.90 -2.22
C ARG A 391 28.06 3.69 -0.97
N VAL A 392 27.15 3.69 0.00
CA VAL A 392 27.31 4.38 1.28
C VAL A 392 27.42 3.35 2.40
N PRO A 393 28.47 3.39 3.23
CA PRO A 393 28.67 2.40 4.29
C PRO A 393 27.56 2.45 5.35
N SER A 394 27.03 3.64 5.62
CA SER A 394 25.95 3.89 6.56
C SER A 394 25.08 5.03 6.05
N PHE A 395 23.85 4.73 5.64
CA PHE A 395 22.88 5.69 5.11
C PHE A 395 21.76 5.91 6.12
N ASP A 396 21.70 7.12 6.67
CA ASP A 396 20.61 7.65 7.49
C ASP A 396 19.80 8.64 6.62
N PRO A 397 18.57 8.32 6.20
CA PRO A 397 17.77 9.19 5.35
C PRO A 397 17.62 10.61 5.91
N ALA A 398 17.42 10.77 7.23
CA ALA A 398 17.24 12.09 7.84
C ALA A 398 18.50 12.97 7.76
N ARG A 399 19.68 12.37 7.56
CA ARG A 399 20.96 13.09 7.43
C ARG A 399 21.44 13.22 6.00
N HIS A 400 21.20 12.20 5.17
CA HIS A 400 21.83 12.06 3.87
C HIS A 400 20.88 12.30 2.68
N ASP A 401 19.56 12.24 2.88
CA ASP A 401 18.59 12.70 1.88
C ASP A 401 18.38 14.22 2.07
N PRO A 402 18.74 15.06 1.09
CA PRO A 402 18.58 16.51 1.20
C PRO A 402 17.14 16.95 1.47
N SER A 403 16.16 16.26 0.88
CA SER A 403 14.74 16.59 1.02
C SER A 403 14.27 16.38 2.46
N LEU A 404 14.61 15.24 3.06
CA LEU A 404 14.32 14.94 4.45
C LEU A 404 15.16 15.77 5.42
N GLN A 405 16.44 16.02 5.10
CA GLN A 405 17.32 16.81 5.96
C GLN A 405 16.80 18.25 6.12
N ALA A 406 16.41 18.88 5.02
CA ALA A 406 15.80 20.22 5.05
C ALA A 406 14.51 20.21 5.87
N HIS A 407 13.66 19.20 5.65
CA HIS A 407 12.42 19.05 6.40
C HIS A 407 12.65 18.85 7.90
N VAL A 408 13.53 17.93 8.31
CA VAL A 408 13.86 17.66 9.72
C VAL A 408 14.42 18.90 10.43
N ARG A 409 15.10 19.81 9.73
CA ARG A 409 15.55 21.09 10.29
C ARG A 409 14.43 22.14 10.37
N GLY A 410 13.44 22.07 9.49
CA GLY A 410 12.30 22.96 9.40
C GLY A 410 11.00 22.33 9.92
N GLY A 411 10.05 22.09 9.01
CA GLY A 411 8.69 21.59 9.30
C GLY A 411 8.60 20.16 9.83
N GLY A 412 9.67 19.39 9.83
CA GLY A 412 9.71 18.01 10.33
C GLY A 412 10.37 17.87 11.71
N ARG A 413 10.81 18.98 12.34
CA ARG A 413 11.68 18.90 13.53
C ARG A 413 11.03 18.22 14.74
N TYR A 414 9.76 18.51 15.01
CA TYR A 414 9.06 17.91 16.15
C TYR A 414 8.61 16.49 15.84
N LEU A 415 8.32 16.20 14.57
CA LEU A 415 8.08 14.83 14.11
C LEU A 415 9.31 13.95 14.30
N TRP A 416 10.50 14.48 13.99
CA TRP A 416 11.76 13.80 14.26
C TRP A 416 12.02 13.62 15.77
N LEU A 417 11.67 14.62 16.58
CA LEU A 417 11.75 14.53 18.04
C LEU A 417 10.81 13.44 18.59
N ALA A 418 9.57 13.36 18.11
CA ALA A 418 8.61 12.31 18.45
C ALA A 418 9.11 10.92 18.05
N ALA A 419 9.73 10.80 16.87
CA ALA A 419 10.25 9.54 16.35
C ALA A 419 11.48 9.02 17.13
N THR A 420 12.37 9.93 17.55
CA THR A 420 13.62 9.56 18.23
C THR A 420 13.48 9.47 19.74
N ARG A 421 12.49 10.15 20.33
CA ARG A 421 12.22 10.23 21.77
C ARG A 421 13.49 10.45 22.62
N PRO A 422 14.36 11.43 22.31
CA PRO A 422 15.49 11.71 23.18
C PRO A 422 14.98 12.09 24.56
N ALA A 423 15.72 11.68 25.58
CA ALA A 423 15.42 12.05 26.95
C ALA A 423 15.47 13.57 27.09
N TRP A 424 14.43 14.15 27.68
CA TRP A 424 14.45 15.56 27.99
C TRP A 424 15.65 15.87 28.90
N SER A 425 16.34 16.97 28.60
CA SER A 425 17.35 17.56 29.46
C SER A 425 17.34 19.07 29.28
N ARG A 426 17.86 19.81 30.25
CA ARG A 426 17.93 21.27 30.18
C ARG A 426 18.70 21.77 28.96
N SER A 427 19.76 21.06 28.57
CA SER A 427 20.55 21.40 27.37
C SER A 427 19.76 21.23 26.06
N GLN A 428 18.80 20.31 26.05
CA GLN A 428 17.93 20.02 24.90
C GLN A 428 16.57 20.69 25.02
N HIS A 429 16.29 21.44 26.10
CA HIS A 429 14.98 22.03 26.35
C HIS A 429 14.45 22.78 25.11
N ARG A 430 15.30 23.59 24.46
CA ARG A 430 14.98 24.37 23.27
C ARG A 430 14.46 23.58 22.05
N SER A 431 14.66 22.26 21.99
CA SER A 431 14.16 21.45 20.86
C SER A 431 12.69 21.08 21.00
N PHE A 432 12.08 21.29 22.17
CA PHE A 432 10.70 20.92 22.44
C PHE A 432 9.71 22.01 21.99
N PRO A 433 8.40 21.71 21.92
CA PRO A 433 7.40 22.69 21.54
C PRO A 433 7.31 23.88 22.53
N PRO A 434 6.95 25.09 22.07
CA PRO A 434 6.83 26.28 22.93
C PRO A 434 5.83 26.13 24.08
N ALA A 435 4.74 25.39 23.87
CA ALA A 435 3.75 25.09 24.91
C ALA A 435 4.41 24.32 26.09
N PHE A 436 5.21 23.30 25.77
CA PHE A 436 5.99 22.56 26.77
C PHE A 436 7.03 23.47 27.47
N HIS A 437 7.70 24.37 26.75
CA HIS A 437 8.62 25.33 27.38
C HIS A 437 7.94 26.17 28.45
N THR A 438 6.74 26.66 28.15
CA THR A 438 5.96 27.50 29.06
C THR A 438 5.52 26.72 30.29
N ALA A 439 5.03 25.49 30.09
CA ALA A 439 4.65 24.59 31.19
C ALA A 439 5.85 24.24 32.09
N ALA A 440 6.96 23.81 31.50
CA ALA A 440 8.17 23.47 32.23
C ALA A 440 8.74 24.65 33.01
N ARG A 441 8.80 25.84 32.39
CA ARG A 441 9.23 27.08 33.06
C ARG A 441 8.33 27.41 34.25
N THR A 442 7.02 27.26 34.09
CA THR A 442 6.05 27.52 35.17
C THR A 442 6.25 26.56 36.34
N LEU A 443 6.44 25.26 36.05
CA LEU A 443 6.73 24.24 37.06
C LEU A 443 8.03 24.54 37.81
N LEU A 444 9.12 24.84 37.10
CA LEU A 444 10.42 25.14 37.70
C LEU A 444 10.39 26.42 38.54
N LEU A 445 9.68 27.46 38.10
CA LEU A 445 9.49 28.68 38.89
C LEU A 445 8.65 28.43 40.15
N ALA A 446 7.62 27.58 40.07
CA ALA A 446 6.82 27.20 41.22
C ALA A 446 7.67 26.41 42.25
N ALA A 447 8.47 25.46 41.78
CA ALA A 447 9.40 24.71 42.64
C ALA A 447 10.44 25.63 43.30
N HIS A 448 11.04 26.55 42.52
CA HIS A 448 12.02 27.51 43.04
C HIS A 448 11.41 28.46 44.10
N ARG A 449 10.21 28.99 43.86
CA ARG A 449 9.52 29.85 44.84
C ARG A 449 9.17 29.11 46.13
N ALA A 450 8.85 27.83 46.03
CA ALA A 450 8.60 26.98 47.19
C ALA A 450 9.90 26.59 47.93
N HIS A 451 11.05 26.58 47.24
CA HIS A 451 12.34 26.26 47.86
C HIS A 451 13.02 27.48 48.51
N ALA A 452 12.62 28.71 48.16
CA ALA A 452 13.16 29.91 48.77
C ALA A 452 12.93 29.84 50.29
N PRO A 453 13.98 29.60 51.10
CA PRO A 453 13.85 29.45 52.54
C PRO A 453 13.28 30.76 53.04
N GLY A 454 12.10 30.67 53.66
CA GLY A 454 11.24 31.79 53.99
C GLY A 454 12.06 33.03 54.29
N GLY A 455 11.87 34.05 53.44
CA GLY A 455 12.23 35.41 53.78
C GLY A 455 11.78 35.59 55.21
N SER A 456 12.78 35.71 56.08
CA SER A 456 12.69 35.99 57.49
C SER A 456 11.92 37.30 57.61
N GLY A 457 10.60 37.20 57.55
CA GLY A 457 9.65 38.24 57.90
C GLY A 457 9.76 38.40 59.39
N THR A 458 10.73 39.22 59.77
CA THR A 458 10.90 39.84 61.06
C THR A 458 9.56 40.16 61.70
N ALA A 459 9.31 39.52 62.85
CA ALA A 459 8.80 40.15 64.06
C ALA A 459 7.58 41.09 63.89
N GLY A 460 6.39 40.49 63.96
CA GLY A 460 5.12 41.19 64.13
C GLY A 460 4.19 40.45 65.09
N SER A 461 4.70 40.14 66.29
CA SER A 461 4.02 40.04 67.59
C SER A 461 2.46 39.95 67.59
N ARG A 462 1.98 38.86 68.23
CA ARG A 462 0.65 38.63 68.87
C ARG A 462 -0.46 38.15 67.92
N THR A 463 -1.08 36.98 68.12
CA THR A 463 -1.75 36.52 69.35
C THR A 463 -1.95 35.00 69.28
N PRO A 464 -1.77 34.23 70.38
CA PRO A 464 -1.95 32.78 70.37
C PRO A 464 -3.44 32.42 70.58
N CYS A 465 -4.15 32.09 69.50
CA CYS A 465 -5.50 31.54 69.61
C CYS A 465 -5.65 30.22 68.83
N SER A 466 -5.71 29.15 69.62
CA SER A 466 -6.37 27.86 69.41
C SER A 466 -5.95 26.92 68.25
N PRO A 467 -5.60 25.66 68.58
CA PRO A 467 -5.30 24.61 67.61
C PRO A 467 -6.59 23.95 67.11
N ALA A 468 -7.21 24.50 66.07
CA ALA A 468 -8.26 23.81 65.33
C ALA A 468 -7.64 23.21 64.05
N SER A 469 -7.29 21.92 64.12
CA SER A 469 -7.12 20.96 63.02
C SER A 469 -7.08 21.55 61.60
N ALA A 470 -5.98 22.20 61.22
CA ALA A 470 -5.76 22.57 59.84
C ALA A 470 -5.50 21.30 59.01
N PRO A 471 -6.17 21.11 57.86
CA PRO A 471 -5.91 19.97 56.99
C PRO A 471 -4.43 19.96 56.58
N PRO A 472 -3.82 18.78 56.41
CA PRO A 472 -2.41 18.65 56.03
C PRO A 472 -2.18 19.45 54.74
N VAL A 473 -1.32 20.47 54.84
CA VAL A 473 -0.90 21.26 53.67
C VAL A 473 -0.26 20.28 52.69
N PRO A 474 -0.71 20.21 51.43
CA PRO A 474 -0.14 19.29 50.46
C PRO A 474 1.37 19.53 50.35
N PRO A 475 2.17 18.45 50.20
CA PRO A 475 3.61 18.57 50.09
C PRO A 475 3.97 19.57 48.98
N ALA A 476 4.70 20.62 49.36
CA ALA A 476 5.07 21.67 48.42
C ALA A 476 6.04 21.11 47.36
N LEU A 477 5.77 21.41 46.09
CA LEU A 477 6.63 21.03 44.95
C LEU A 477 8.11 21.41 45.14
N GLY A 478 8.42 22.41 45.97
CA GLY A 478 9.79 22.84 46.29
C GLY A 478 10.58 21.89 47.18
N CYS A 479 9.94 20.88 47.80
CA CYS A 479 10.64 19.85 48.57
C CYS A 479 11.13 18.68 47.69
N LEU A 480 10.73 18.64 46.42
CA LEU A 480 11.16 17.58 45.50
C LEU A 480 12.64 17.77 45.15
N PRO A 481 13.46 16.72 45.25
CA PRO A 481 14.82 16.76 44.73
C PRO A 481 14.84 17.12 43.25
N GLU A 482 15.90 17.81 42.82
CA GLU A 482 16.07 18.29 41.44
C GLU A 482 15.95 17.17 40.40
N HIS A 483 16.51 15.99 40.69
CA HIS A 483 16.42 14.82 39.82
C HIS A 483 14.98 14.31 39.63
N VAL A 484 14.12 14.46 40.64
CA VAL A 484 12.70 14.07 40.55
C VAL A 484 11.95 15.06 39.66
N LEU A 485 12.26 16.36 39.77
CA LEU A 485 11.67 17.38 38.87
C LEU A 485 12.09 17.14 37.42
N ASP A 486 13.37 16.82 37.18
CA ASP A 486 13.86 16.51 35.85
C ASP A 486 13.20 15.23 35.29
N GLU A 487 12.95 14.21 36.11
CA GLU A 487 12.22 12.99 35.72
C GLU A 487 10.74 13.29 35.40
N ILE A 488 10.07 14.12 36.20
CA ILE A 488 8.69 14.55 35.92
C ILE A 488 8.62 15.30 34.57
N LEU A 489 9.58 16.20 34.32
CA LEU A 489 9.66 16.92 33.05
C LEU A 489 9.98 15.98 31.88
N HIS A 490 10.82 14.97 32.11
CA HIS A 490 11.10 13.93 31.12
C HIS A 490 9.84 13.14 30.74
N LEU A 491 9.06 12.70 31.72
CA LEU A 491 7.81 11.98 31.49
C LEU A 491 6.75 12.87 30.83
N ALA A 492 6.65 14.14 31.25
CA ALA A 492 5.70 15.11 30.71
C ALA A 492 6.06 15.62 29.30
N ALA A 493 7.32 15.46 28.88
CA ALA A 493 7.77 15.90 27.56
C ALA A 493 7.10 15.13 26.40
N TYR A 494 6.52 13.96 26.66
CA TYR A 494 5.80 13.15 25.69
C TYR A 494 4.41 12.76 26.23
N PRO A 495 3.38 12.64 25.39
CA PRO A 495 3.40 12.85 23.93
C PRO A 495 3.48 14.34 23.52
N LEU A 496 4.25 14.62 22.47
CA LEU A 496 4.31 15.90 21.76
C LEU A 496 2.98 16.27 21.08
N SER A 497 2.19 15.28 20.65
CA SER A 497 0.87 15.52 20.09
C SER A 497 -0.08 16.25 21.06
N ALA A 498 0.05 16.01 22.37
CA ALA A 498 -0.71 16.74 23.40
C ALA A 498 -0.28 18.22 23.50
N TRP A 499 1.01 18.50 23.32
CA TRP A 499 1.53 19.87 23.33
C TRP A 499 1.20 20.64 22.05
N ALA A 500 1.06 19.93 20.92
CA ALA A 500 0.63 20.52 19.66
C ALA A 500 -0.82 21.01 19.69
N ALA A 501 -1.71 20.34 20.44
CA ALA A 501 -3.11 20.75 20.57
C ALA A 501 -3.32 22.05 21.36
N VAL A 502 -2.30 22.49 22.11
CA VAL A 502 -2.32 23.69 22.96
C VAL A 502 -1.61 24.88 22.30
N ALA A 503 -0.77 24.62 21.29
CA ALA A 503 -0.02 25.62 20.53
C ALA A 503 -0.89 26.22 19.44
#